data_AF-A0A437QDF2-F1
#
_entry.id   AF-A0A437QDF2-F1
#
_cell.length_a   1.000
_cell.length_b   1.000
_cell.length_c   1.000
_cell.angle_alpha   90.00
_cell.angle_beta   90.00
_cell.angle_gamma   90.00
#
_symmetry.space_group_name_H-M   'P 1'
#
loop_
_entity.id
_entity.type
_entity.pdbx_description
1 polymer ?
#
loop_
_entity_poly.entity_id
_entity_poly.type
_entity_poly.pdbx_seq_one_letter_code
_entity_poly.pdbx_strand_id
1 'polypeptide(L)'
;MSAYNKIRLPQWAEPNTTIGSGHDIRTSENGLLNSFYGSLEHASRFAWLNAGRTLIDKTYINLLWQAVGLHLGGRTSDELARELDSFIRTHIAPRWDDLEEWNPEQQQQRVGELVDILAGVLGGQDPQREASWLLFYMLPQLPVFPLWASDIGTYAEHHTACRAHFSHHLPTFYTPAPKAAVGTPDERCVIDQAVKMGDWWQRRCFIAQAMPVTLDSQIR
;
A
#
# COMPACT_ATOMS: atom_id res chain seq x y z
N MET A 1 -21.22 15.33 27.01
CA MET A 1 -19.79 14.96 27.15
C MET A 1 -19.41 14.18 25.91
N SER A 2 -18.59 14.77 25.04
CA SER A 2 -18.20 14.18 23.77
C SER A 2 -17.26 13.00 24.02
N ALA A 3 -17.70 11.78 23.68
CA ALA A 3 -16.80 10.64 23.60
C ALA A 3 -15.88 10.89 22.40
N TYR A 4 -14.70 11.44 22.68
CA TYR A 4 -13.59 11.41 21.74
C TYR A 4 -13.35 9.93 21.40
N ASN A 5 -13.83 9.50 20.24
CA ASN A 5 -13.40 8.25 19.64
C ASN A 5 -11.87 8.30 19.60
N LYS A 6 -11.20 7.48 20.41
CA LYS A 6 -9.74 7.36 20.37
C LYS A 6 -9.38 6.91 18.96
N ILE A 7 -8.75 7.79 18.20
CA ILE A 7 -8.19 7.47 16.90
C ILE A 7 -7.20 6.31 17.11
N ARG A 8 -7.51 5.13 16.55
CA ARG A 8 -6.57 4.02 16.52
C ARG A 8 -5.57 4.29 15.42
N LEU A 9 -4.42 4.87 15.79
CA LEU A 9 -3.34 5.10 14.85
C LEU A 9 -2.75 3.76 14.39
N PRO A 10 -2.39 3.64 13.10
CA PRO A 10 -1.60 2.52 12.61
C PRO A 10 -0.30 2.35 13.40
N GLN A 11 0.17 1.10 13.53
CA GLN A 11 1.43 0.78 14.21
C GLN A 11 2.63 1.15 13.32
N TRP A 12 3.04 2.42 13.37
CA TRP A 12 4.07 2.95 12.47
C TRP A 12 5.39 2.18 12.56
N ALA A 13 5.97 2.10 13.76
CA ALA A 13 7.28 1.52 14.02
C ALA A 13 7.23 0.33 14.99
N GLU A 14 6.03 -0.13 15.33
CA GLU A 14 5.85 -1.29 16.20
C GLU A 14 5.50 -2.52 15.36
N PRO A 15 6.10 -3.69 15.63
CA PRO A 15 5.70 -4.93 14.97
C PRO A 15 4.21 -5.21 15.17
N ASN A 16 3.60 -5.83 14.16
CA ASN A 16 2.28 -6.40 14.31
C ASN A 16 2.37 -7.65 15.19
N THR A 17 1.80 -7.58 16.38
CA THR A 17 1.87 -8.62 17.41
C THR A 17 1.11 -9.90 17.04
N THR A 18 0.24 -9.86 16.03
CA THR A 18 -0.55 -11.02 15.58
C THR A 18 0.08 -11.80 14.43
N ILE A 19 1.23 -11.37 13.92
CA ILE A 19 1.90 -11.99 12.76
C ILE A 19 3.19 -12.68 13.22
N GLY A 20 3.37 -13.95 12.82
CA GLY A 20 4.58 -14.72 13.14
C GLY A 20 4.83 -14.79 14.65
N SER A 21 6.01 -14.35 15.10
CA SER A 21 6.37 -14.27 16.52
C SER A 21 5.84 -13.01 17.23
N GLY A 22 5.23 -12.07 16.49
CA GLY A 22 4.79 -10.78 17.00
C GLY A 22 5.90 -9.76 17.24
N HIS A 23 7.14 -10.06 16.85
CA HIS A 23 8.32 -9.20 17.07
C HIS A 23 9.04 -8.82 15.77
N ASP A 24 8.58 -9.29 14.61
CA ASP A 24 9.21 -8.98 13.33
C ASP A 24 8.90 -7.53 12.92
N ILE A 25 9.89 -6.66 13.01
CA ILE A 25 9.75 -5.23 12.73
C ILE A 25 9.29 -4.94 11.28
N ARG A 26 9.49 -5.88 10.35
CA ARG A 26 9.03 -5.75 8.95
C ARG A 26 7.50 -5.80 8.82
N THR A 27 6.79 -6.18 9.88
CA THR A 27 5.32 -6.16 9.94
C THR A 27 4.74 -4.83 10.39
N SER A 28 5.57 -3.88 10.82
CA SER A 28 5.14 -2.49 11.07
C SER A 28 4.85 -1.77 9.76
N GLU A 29 4.08 -0.67 9.80
CA GLU A 29 3.78 0.12 8.60
C GLU A 29 5.05 0.64 7.91
N ASN A 30 6.00 1.14 8.70
CA ASN A 30 7.29 1.60 8.21
C ASN A 30 8.14 0.44 7.68
N GLY A 31 8.08 -0.73 8.32
CA GLY A 31 8.77 -1.93 7.88
C GLY A 31 8.24 -2.47 6.56
N LEU A 32 6.92 -2.44 6.35
CA LEU A 32 6.29 -2.79 5.07
C LEU A 32 6.67 -1.77 4.00
N LEU A 33 6.55 -0.47 4.26
CA LEU A 33 7.02 0.56 3.31
C LEU A 33 8.49 0.39 2.92
N ASN A 34 9.37 0.12 3.88
CA ASN A 34 10.77 -0.14 3.59
C ASN A 34 10.97 -1.39 2.73
N SER A 35 10.24 -2.47 3.05
CA SER A 35 10.32 -3.74 2.33
C SER A 35 9.80 -3.65 0.89
N PHE A 36 8.79 -2.83 0.64
CA PHE A 36 8.20 -2.64 -0.69
C PHE A 36 8.80 -1.45 -1.44
N TYR A 37 8.40 -0.23 -1.12
CA TYR A 37 8.89 0.97 -1.79
C TYR A 37 10.41 1.14 -1.66
N GLY A 38 10.98 0.91 -0.48
CA GLY A 38 12.44 0.99 -0.31
C GLY A 38 13.21 0.01 -1.21
N SER A 39 12.66 -1.18 -1.47
CA SER A 39 13.25 -2.13 -2.41
C SER A 39 13.16 -1.67 -3.87
N LEU A 40 12.05 -1.02 -4.26
CA LEU A 40 11.91 -0.45 -5.61
C LEU A 40 12.83 0.75 -5.81
N GLU A 41 12.93 1.62 -4.81
CA GLU A 41 13.82 2.77 -4.85
C GLU A 41 15.30 2.36 -4.87
N HIS A 42 15.64 1.26 -4.18
CA HIS A 42 16.96 0.67 -4.35
C HIS A 42 17.14 0.15 -5.79
N ALA A 43 16.19 -0.64 -6.29
CA ALA A 43 16.27 -1.21 -7.63
C ALA A 43 16.38 -0.16 -8.75
N SER A 44 15.66 0.95 -8.65
CA SER A 44 15.68 2.04 -9.64
C SER A 44 17.10 2.62 -9.81
N ARG A 45 17.88 2.68 -8.72
CA ARG A 45 19.27 3.15 -8.72
C ARG A 45 20.27 2.15 -9.32
N PHE A 46 19.88 0.88 -9.47
CA PHE A 46 20.71 -0.20 -10.00
C PHE A 46 20.12 -0.79 -11.28
N ALA A 47 19.52 0.05 -12.13
CA ALA A 47 18.95 -0.33 -13.43
C ALA A 47 17.94 -1.49 -13.33
N TRP A 48 17.20 -1.55 -12.23
CA TRP A 48 16.20 -2.59 -11.93
C TRP A 48 16.78 -4.00 -11.82
N LEU A 49 18.10 -4.16 -11.61
CA LEU A 49 18.74 -5.45 -11.42
C LEU A 49 18.73 -5.86 -9.95
N ASN A 50 18.49 -7.15 -9.67
CA ASN A 50 18.55 -7.69 -8.30
C ASN A 50 19.20 -9.08 -8.24
N ALA A 51 20.38 -9.23 -8.86
CA ALA A 51 21.21 -10.44 -8.76
C ALA A 51 20.46 -11.79 -8.96
N GLY A 52 19.47 -11.81 -9.87
CA GLY A 52 18.65 -13.01 -10.16
C GLY A 52 17.53 -13.30 -9.14
N ARG A 53 17.28 -12.39 -8.19
CA ARG A 53 16.16 -12.43 -7.24
C ARG A 53 15.03 -11.50 -7.71
N THR A 54 13.83 -11.75 -7.21
CA THR A 54 12.69 -10.86 -7.41
C THR A 54 12.91 -9.53 -6.69
N LEU A 55 12.44 -8.42 -7.26
CA LEU A 55 12.57 -7.09 -6.67
C LEU A 55 11.86 -6.98 -5.32
N ILE A 56 10.72 -7.65 -5.19
CA ILE A 56 10.00 -7.83 -3.92
C ILE A 56 10.08 -9.30 -3.53
N ASP A 57 10.57 -9.56 -2.32
CA ASP A 57 10.69 -10.93 -1.82
C ASP A 57 9.33 -11.50 -1.37
N LYS A 58 9.13 -12.80 -1.58
CA LYS A 58 7.92 -13.53 -1.17
C LYS A 58 7.60 -13.39 0.32
N THR A 59 8.62 -13.24 1.16
CA THR A 59 8.45 -13.00 2.60
C THR A 59 7.67 -11.72 2.83
N TYR A 60 7.99 -10.65 2.11
CA TYR A 60 7.32 -9.36 2.27
C TYR A 60 5.85 -9.44 1.84
N ILE A 61 5.57 -10.14 0.75
CA ILE A 61 4.20 -10.43 0.30
C ILE A 61 3.43 -11.18 1.38
N ASN A 62 4.02 -12.23 1.97
CA ASN A 62 3.38 -12.99 3.05
C ASN A 62 3.11 -12.15 4.30
N LEU A 63 4.03 -11.26 4.69
CA LEU A 63 3.83 -10.36 5.83
C LEU A 63 2.69 -9.37 5.55
N LEU A 64 2.65 -8.78 4.35
CA LEU A 64 1.57 -7.88 3.95
C LEU A 64 0.21 -8.59 3.95
N TRP A 65 0.13 -9.78 3.34
CA TRP A 65 -1.11 -10.56 3.29
C TRP A 65 -1.65 -10.83 4.68
N GLN A 66 -0.79 -11.25 5.61
CA GLN A 66 -1.18 -11.48 7.00
C GLN A 66 -1.60 -10.17 7.71
N ALA A 67 -0.90 -9.06 7.45
CA ALA A 67 -1.20 -7.78 8.07
C ALA A 67 -2.56 -7.20 7.67
N VAL A 68 -2.99 -7.46 6.43
CA VAL A 68 -4.23 -6.90 5.88
C VAL A 68 -5.34 -7.94 5.72
N GLY A 69 -5.13 -9.15 6.26
CA GLY A 69 -6.12 -10.24 6.27
C GLY A 69 -6.45 -10.80 4.89
N LEU A 70 -5.47 -10.84 3.99
CA LEU A 70 -5.61 -11.46 2.67
C LEU A 70 -5.16 -12.93 2.69
N HIS A 71 -5.70 -13.71 1.75
CA HIS A 71 -5.36 -15.11 1.57
C HIS A 71 -4.75 -15.32 0.20
N LEU A 72 -3.79 -16.26 0.09
CA LEU A 72 -3.11 -16.54 -1.18
C LEU A 72 -3.98 -17.31 -2.20
N GLY A 73 -5.19 -17.73 -1.82
CA GLY A 73 -6.20 -18.24 -2.78
C GLY A 73 -5.74 -19.43 -3.64
N GLY A 74 -4.88 -20.31 -3.11
CA GLY A 74 -4.33 -21.45 -3.84
C GLY A 74 -3.04 -21.17 -4.60
N ARG A 75 -2.58 -19.91 -4.64
CA ARG A 75 -1.26 -19.53 -5.18
C ARG A 75 -0.18 -19.64 -4.12
N THR A 76 1.06 -19.78 -4.56
CA THR A 76 2.23 -19.68 -3.68
C THR A 76 2.77 -18.26 -3.67
N SER A 77 3.40 -17.87 -2.56
CA SER A 77 4.09 -16.58 -2.46
C SER A 77 5.26 -16.44 -3.43
N ASP A 78 5.87 -17.56 -3.85
CA ASP A 78 6.93 -17.58 -4.87
C ASP A 78 6.37 -17.21 -6.27
N GLU A 79 5.20 -17.73 -6.63
CA GLU A 79 4.52 -17.35 -7.88
C GLU A 79 4.13 -15.88 -7.87
N LEU A 80 3.56 -15.40 -6.76
CA LEU A 80 3.21 -13.98 -6.63
C LEU A 80 4.43 -13.07 -6.76
N ALA A 81 5.55 -13.41 -6.12
CA ALA A 81 6.78 -12.62 -6.22
C ALA A 81 7.29 -12.54 -7.67
N ARG A 82 7.22 -13.64 -8.44
CA ARG A 82 7.64 -13.67 -9.84
C ARG A 82 6.73 -12.86 -10.74
N GLU A 83 5.42 -13.01 -10.58
CA GLU A 83 4.44 -12.24 -11.34
C GLU A 83 4.54 -10.73 -11.02
N LEU A 84 4.74 -10.40 -9.75
CA LEU A 84 4.95 -9.02 -9.32
C LEU A 84 6.25 -8.45 -9.90
N ASP A 85 7.33 -9.22 -9.96
CA ASP A 85 8.58 -8.82 -10.59
C ASP A 85 8.38 -8.49 -12.09
N SER A 86 7.66 -9.34 -12.82
CA SER A 86 7.30 -9.12 -14.22
C SER A 86 6.47 -7.84 -14.39
N PHE A 87 5.46 -7.65 -13.52
CA PHE A 87 4.63 -6.45 -13.51
C PHE A 87 5.46 -5.19 -13.28
N ILE A 88 6.33 -5.19 -12.27
CA ILE A 88 7.19 -4.04 -11.95
C ILE A 88 8.06 -3.67 -13.15
N ARG A 89 8.74 -4.65 -13.74
CA ARG A 89 9.65 -4.41 -14.88
C ARG A 89 8.93 -3.90 -16.11
N THR A 90 7.69 -4.34 -16.33
CA THR A 90 6.93 -4.01 -17.53
C THR A 90 6.17 -2.69 -17.40
N HIS A 91 5.62 -2.40 -16.22
CA HIS A 91 4.66 -1.29 -16.04
C HIS A 91 5.18 -0.15 -15.17
N ILE A 92 6.02 -0.45 -14.18
CA ILE A 92 6.51 0.52 -13.19
C ILE A 92 7.87 1.07 -13.58
N ALA A 93 8.85 0.18 -13.79
CA ALA A 93 10.23 0.56 -14.10
C ALA A 93 10.39 1.56 -15.26
N PRO A 94 9.67 1.42 -16.39
CA PRO A 94 9.81 2.34 -17.52
C PRO A 94 9.28 3.75 -17.26
N ARG A 95 8.54 3.96 -16.16
CA ARG A 95 7.84 5.22 -15.85
C ARG A 95 8.22 5.77 -14.48
N TRP A 96 9.19 5.14 -13.80
CA TRP A 96 9.48 5.41 -12.39
C TRP A 96 9.72 6.89 -12.10
N ASP A 97 10.55 7.53 -12.92
CA ASP A 97 10.91 8.94 -12.77
C ASP A 97 9.72 9.88 -13.07
N ASP A 98 8.78 9.45 -13.92
CA ASP A 98 7.62 10.25 -14.31
C ASP A 98 6.44 10.14 -13.32
N LEU A 99 6.46 9.19 -12.38
CA LEU A 99 5.31 8.89 -11.51
C LEU A 99 4.87 10.11 -10.67
N GLU A 100 5.81 10.94 -10.25
CA GLU A 100 5.56 12.12 -9.41
C GLU A 100 5.15 13.36 -10.23
N GLU A 101 5.42 13.37 -11.54
CA GLU A 101 5.14 14.52 -12.42
C GLU A 101 3.69 14.55 -12.91
N TRP A 102 2.95 13.46 -12.73
CA TRP A 102 1.57 13.37 -13.16
C TRP A 102 0.66 14.32 -12.38
N ASN A 103 -0.20 15.00 -13.11
CA ASN A 103 -1.23 15.83 -12.48
C ASN A 103 -2.30 14.96 -11.78
N PRO A 104 -3.15 15.54 -10.92
CA PRO A 104 -4.09 14.76 -10.11
C PRO A 104 -5.11 13.90 -10.89
N GLU A 105 -5.46 14.29 -12.12
CA GLU A 105 -6.38 13.55 -12.98
C GLU A 105 -5.67 12.36 -13.65
N GLN A 106 -4.45 12.59 -14.15
CA GLN A 106 -3.57 11.55 -14.67
C GLN A 106 -3.27 10.51 -13.59
N GLN A 107 -2.93 10.93 -12.37
CA GLN A 107 -2.67 10.02 -11.26
C GLN A 107 -3.88 9.11 -10.99
N GLN A 108 -5.10 9.66 -10.98
CA GLN A 108 -6.31 8.86 -10.75
C GLN A 108 -6.52 7.83 -11.87
N GLN A 109 -6.43 8.24 -13.13
CA GLN A 109 -6.59 7.33 -14.27
C GLN A 109 -5.52 6.22 -14.22
N ARG A 110 -4.25 6.59 -14.02
CA ARG A 110 -3.13 5.64 -14.02
C ARG A 110 -3.18 4.67 -12.85
N VAL A 111 -3.62 5.12 -11.67
CA VAL A 111 -3.81 4.21 -10.54
C VAL A 111 -4.85 3.14 -10.88
N GLY A 112 -5.97 3.51 -11.48
CA GLY A 112 -6.98 2.53 -11.92
C GLY A 112 -6.42 1.53 -12.92
N GLU A 113 -5.71 2.00 -13.94
CA GLU A 113 -5.05 1.14 -14.93
C GLU A 113 -4.04 0.18 -14.30
N LEU A 114 -3.19 0.66 -13.39
CA LEU A 114 -2.20 -0.17 -12.70
C LEU A 114 -2.86 -1.22 -11.81
N VAL A 115 -3.95 -0.88 -11.12
CA VAL A 115 -4.72 -1.83 -10.32
C VAL A 115 -5.31 -2.92 -11.20
N ASP A 116 -5.95 -2.56 -12.33
CA ASP A 116 -6.58 -3.54 -13.21
C ASP A 116 -5.56 -4.47 -13.87
N ILE A 117 -4.43 -3.93 -14.32
CA ILE A 117 -3.33 -4.73 -14.88
C ILE A 117 -2.80 -5.70 -13.82
N LEU A 118 -2.48 -5.22 -12.62
CA LEU A 118 -1.93 -6.08 -11.56
C LEU A 118 -2.98 -7.10 -11.10
N ALA A 119 -4.25 -6.73 -11.00
CA ALA A 119 -5.34 -7.64 -10.67
C ALA A 119 -5.43 -8.79 -11.70
N GLY A 120 -5.33 -8.48 -13.00
CA GLY A 120 -5.31 -9.49 -14.06
C GLY A 120 -4.12 -10.47 -13.95
N VAL A 121 -2.99 -10.01 -13.43
CA VAL A 121 -1.79 -10.83 -13.18
C VAL A 121 -1.91 -11.67 -11.89
N LEU A 122 -2.57 -11.12 -10.86
CA LEU A 122 -2.74 -11.80 -9.57
C LEU A 122 -3.78 -12.91 -9.62
N GLY A 123 -4.90 -12.73 -10.34
CA GLY A 123 -5.91 -13.78 -10.54
C GLY A 123 -6.40 -14.47 -9.25
N GLY A 124 -6.30 -13.79 -8.11
CA GLY A 124 -6.66 -14.28 -6.79
C GLY A 124 -8.17 -14.32 -6.57
N GLN A 125 -8.59 -14.49 -5.31
CA GLN A 125 -10.01 -14.48 -4.95
C GLN A 125 -10.60 -13.07 -4.99
N ASP A 126 -9.78 -12.07 -4.64
CA ASP A 126 -10.14 -10.65 -4.72
C ASP A 126 -8.97 -9.86 -5.33
N PRO A 127 -8.74 -10.02 -6.65
CA PRO A 127 -7.50 -9.58 -7.28
C PRO A 127 -7.34 -8.06 -7.29
N GLN A 128 -8.42 -7.28 -7.36
CA GLN A 128 -8.34 -5.82 -7.27
C GLN A 128 -7.98 -5.36 -5.86
N ARG A 129 -8.50 -6.02 -4.82
CA ARG A 129 -8.10 -5.76 -3.43
C ARG A 129 -6.64 -6.12 -3.19
N GLU A 130 -6.21 -7.29 -3.63
CA GLU A 130 -4.82 -7.73 -3.54
C GLU A 130 -3.87 -6.75 -4.26
N ALA A 131 -4.21 -6.36 -5.50
CA ALA A 131 -3.45 -5.40 -6.29
C ALA A 131 -3.36 -4.03 -5.63
N SER A 132 -4.48 -3.50 -5.14
CA SER A 132 -4.50 -2.18 -4.51
C SER A 132 -3.71 -2.13 -3.19
N TRP A 133 -3.69 -3.21 -2.40
CA TRP A 133 -2.81 -3.31 -1.23
C TRP A 133 -1.32 -3.36 -1.61
N LEU A 134 -0.95 -4.10 -2.65
CA LEU A 134 0.44 -4.11 -3.14
C LEU A 134 0.88 -2.72 -3.61
N LEU A 135 0.09 -2.09 -4.48
CA LEU A 135 0.40 -0.77 -5.03
C LEU A 135 0.45 0.30 -3.94
N PHE A 136 -0.36 0.18 -2.88
CA PHE A 136 -0.34 1.11 -1.75
C PHE A 136 1.00 1.14 -1.01
N TYR A 137 1.69 0.01 -0.86
CA TYR A 137 3.01 -0.04 -0.23
C TYR A 137 4.17 0.10 -1.22
N MET A 138 3.95 -0.22 -2.49
CA MET A 138 4.97 -0.09 -3.54
C MET A 138 5.10 1.33 -4.06
N LEU A 139 4.01 2.08 -4.15
CA LEU A 139 3.94 3.38 -4.82
C LEU A 139 3.30 4.43 -3.90
N PRO A 140 3.96 4.80 -2.78
CA PRO A 140 3.40 5.73 -1.81
C PRO A 140 3.08 7.11 -2.39
N GLN A 141 3.78 7.52 -3.45
CA GLN A 141 3.54 8.77 -4.18
C GLN A 141 2.22 8.79 -4.95
N LEU A 142 1.66 7.61 -5.29
CA LEU A 142 0.39 7.52 -6.00
C LEU A 142 -0.79 7.47 -5.03
N PRO A 143 -1.94 8.09 -5.36
CA PRO A 143 -3.11 8.19 -4.49
C PRO A 143 -3.94 6.89 -4.45
N VAL A 144 -3.30 5.74 -4.23
CA VAL A 144 -3.97 4.44 -4.11
C VAL A 144 -4.82 4.39 -2.84
N PHE A 145 -6.09 4.00 -2.97
CA PHE A 145 -6.92 3.54 -1.85
C PHE A 145 -7.10 2.02 -1.97
N PRO A 146 -6.61 1.21 -1.02
CA PRO A 146 -6.85 -0.21 -1.01
C PRO A 146 -8.33 -0.54 -0.82
N LEU A 147 -8.86 -1.45 -1.64
CA LEU A 147 -10.22 -1.94 -1.48
C LEU A 147 -10.38 -2.65 -0.14
N TRP A 148 -11.51 -2.43 0.52
CA TRP A 148 -11.88 -3.12 1.75
C TRP A 148 -13.09 -4.04 1.58
N ALA A 149 -13.89 -3.85 0.53
CA ALA A 149 -15.04 -4.68 0.20
C ALA A 149 -15.22 -4.84 -1.31
N SER A 150 -15.76 -5.99 -1.69
CA SER A 150 -15.92 -6.46 -3.06
C SER A 150 -17.24 -6.05 -3.70
N ASP A 151 -18.04 -5.20 -3.03
CA ASP A 151 -19.38 -4.80 -3.43
C ASP A 151 -19.40 -3.55 -4.34
N ILE A 152 -18.27 -2.88 -4.49
CA ILE A 152 -18.11 -1.75 -5.40
C ILE A 152 -17.68 -2.29 -6.77
N GLY A 153 -18.40 -1.88 -7.83
CA GLY A 153 -18.28 -2.44 -9.17
C GLY A 153 -16.86 -2.36 -9.75
N THR A 154 -16.28 -1.16 -9.81
CA THR A 154 -14.92 -0.94 -10.34
C THR A 154 -14.00 -0.25 -9.33
N TYR A 155 -12.69 -0.45 -9.48
CA TYR A 155 -11.70 0.28 -8.69
C TYR A 155 -11.84 1.80 -8.86
N ALA A 156 -12.17 2.30 -10.06
CA ALA A 156 -12.32 3.72 -10.33
C ALA A 156 -13.47 4.36 -9.54
N GLU A 157 -14.60 3.66 -9.42
CA GLU A 157 -15.75 4.07 -8.59
C GLU A 157 -15.36 4.08 -7.11
N HIS A 158 -14.69 3.02 -6.64
CA HIS A 158 -14.20 2.94 -5.27
C HIS A 158 -13.23 4.07 -4.93
N HIS A 159 -12.27 4.35 -5.82
CA HIS A 159 -11.28 5.40 -5.66
C HIS A 159 -11.96 6.76 -5.53
N THR A 160 -12.93 7.05 -6.40
CA THR A 160 -13.70 8.31 -6.37
C THR A 160 -14.45 8.47 -5.05
N ALA A 161 -15.14 7.42 -4.60
CA ALA A 161 -15.85 7.43 -3.32
C ALA A 161 -14.90 7.63 -2.13
N CYS A 162 -13.78 6.92 -2.10
CA CYS A 162 -12.75 7.06 -1.07
C CYS A 162 -12.16 8.46 -1.04
N ARG A 163 -11.83 9.01 -2.20
CA ARG A 163 -11.24 10.35 -2.32
C ARG A 163 -12.19 11.43 -1.82
N ALA A 164 -13.48 11.33 -2.14
CA ALA A 164 -14.50 12.23 -1.62
C ALA A 164 -14.61 12.13 -0.09
N HIS A 165 -14.67 10.91 0.45
CA HIS A 165 -14.76 10.68 1.89
C HIS A 165 -13.49 11.14 2.64
N PHE A 166 -12.31 10.83 2.09
CA PHE A 166 -11.01 11.24 2.60
C PHE A 166 -10.89 12.77 2.65
N SER A 167 -11.29 13.47 1.59
CA SER A 167 -11.25 14.94 1.53
C SER A 167 -12.14 15.59 2.60
N HIS A 168 -13.32 15.01 2.85
CA HIS A 168 -14.23 15.51 3.88
C HIS A 168 -13.66 15.36 5.31
N HIS A 169 -12.83 14.34 5.54
CA HIS A 169 -12.32 14.00 6.87
C HIS A 169 -10.85 14.39 7.08
N LEU A 170 -10.20 15.00 6.08
CA LEU A 170 -8.79 15.41 6.14
C LEU A 170 -8.42 16.20 7.42
N PRO A 171 -9.24 17.16 7.90
CA PRO A 171 -8.94 17.91 9.12
C PRO A 171 -8.89 17.04 10.38
N THR A 172 -9.61 15.91 10.40
CA THR A 172 -9.69 14.99 11.53
C THR A 172 -8.47 14.08 11.63
N PHE A 173 -7.74 13.89 10.51
CA PHE A 173 -6.61 12.96 10.41
C PHE A 173 -5.28 13.66 10.17
N TYR A 174 -5.20 14.97 10.41
CA TYR A 174 -3.96 15.74 10.31
C TYR A 174 -3.03 15.38 11.47
N THR A 175 -2.45 14.18 11.40
CA THR A 175 -1.32 13.76 12.22
C THR A 175 -0.08 13.84 11.33
N PRO A 176 0.96 14.57 11.73
CA PRO A 176 2.20 14.58 10.97
C PRO A 176 2.73 13.15 10.83
N ALA A 177 3.27 12.84 9.66
CA ALA A 177 3.89 11.55 9.42
C ALA A 177 5.00 11.32 10.46
N PRO A 178 4.95 10.19 11.19
CA PRO A 178 6.03 9.83 12.11
C PRO A 178 7.33 9.57 11.32
N LYS A 179 8.48 9.79 11.97
CA LYS A 179 9.79 9.54 11.36
C LYS A 179 10.01 8.04 11.17
N ALA A 180 10.57 7.65 10.04
CA ALA A 180 10.99 6.29 9.77
C ALA A 180 11.99 5.81 10.84
N ALA A 181 11.77 4.60 11.36
CA ALA A 181 12.57 3.96 12.39
C ALA A 181 13.27 2.68 11.89
N VAL A 182 12.71 2.04 10.87
CA VAL A 182 13.12 0.77 10.29
C VAL A 182 14.01 1.00 9.06
N GLY A 183 15.09 0.22 8.94
CA GLY A 183 16.04 0.30 7.83
C GLY A 183 17.33 1.04 8.17
N THR A 184 18.22 1.12 7.19
CA THR A 184 19.48 1.90 7.25
C THR A 184 19.18 3.42 7.28
N PRO A 185 20.16 4.28 7.63
CA PRO A 185 19.95 5.73 7.55
C PRO A 185 19.45 6.22 6.18
N ASP A 186 19.99 5.66 5.09
CA ASP A 186 19.63 6.05 3.73
C ASP A 186 18.22 5.58 3.37
N GLU A 187 17.89 4.33 3.72
CA GLU A 187 16.53 3.79 3.57
C GLU A 187 15.50 4.61 4.34
N ARG A 188 15.79 4.97 5.59
CA ARG A 188 14.91 5.82 6.40
C ARG A 188 14.72 7.19 5.79
N CYS A 189 15.77 7.77 5.21
CA CYS A 189 15.68 9.06 4.50
C CYS A 189 14.71 8.97 3.31
N VAL A 190 14.81 7.91 2.51
CA VAL A 190 13.91 7.61 1.40
C VAL A 190 12.46 7.50 1.88
N ILE A 191 12.19 6.71 2.93
CA ILE A 191 10.82 6.55 3.43
C ILE A 191 10.28 7.86 4.02
N ASP A 192 11.10 8.59 4.78
CA ASP A 192 10.75 9.91 5.30
C ASP A 192 10.36 10.87 4.19
N GLN A 193 11.10 10.88 3.08
CA GLN A 193 10.83 11.75 1.93
C GLN A 193 9.51 11.36 1.27
N ALA A 194 9.32 10.08 0.94
CA ALA A 194 8.11 9.60 0.27
C ALA A 194 6.83 9.90 1.07
N VAL A 195 6.87 9.70 2.39
CA VAL A 195 5.70 9.94 3.24
C VAL A 195 5.47 11.44 3.50
N LYS A 196 6.52 12.27 3.53
CA LYS A 196 6.38 13.73 3.69
C LYS A 196 5.90 14.44 2.43
N MET A 197 6.29 13.96 1.25
CA MET A 197 5.93 14.57 -0.03
C MET A 197 4.51 14.21 -0.48
N GLY A 198 3.94 13.12 0.03
CA GLY A 198 2.59 12.67 -0.29
C GLY A 198 1.62 12.70 0.88
N ASP A 199 0.46 12.09 0.66
CA ASP A 199 -0.61 11.91 1.63
C ASP A 199 -0.72 10.47 2.15
N TRP A 200 0.32 9.65 1.93
CA TRP A 200 0.30 8.22 2.23
C TRP A 200 -0.08 7.92 3.68
N TRP A 201 0.53 8.63 4.65
CA TRP A 201 0.25 8.42 6.06
C TRP A 201 -1.20 8.79 6.42
N GLN A 202 -1.69 9.89 5.86
CA GLN A 202 -3.06 10.35 6.03
C GLN A 202 -4.04 9.33 5.46
N ARG A 203 -3.76 8.79 4.27
CA ARG A 203 -4.52 7.67 3.69
C ARG A 203 -4.46 6.43 4.57
N ARG A 204 -3.30 6.10 5.14
CA ARG A 204 -3.17 4.95 6.05
C ARG A 204 -3.97 5.13 7.34
N CYS A 205 -3.93 6.32 7.93
CA CYS A 205 -4.76 6.70 9.07
C CYS A 205 -6.25 6.68 8.74
N PHE A 206 -6.63 7.14 7.54
CA PHE A 206 -7.99 7.06 7.03
C PHE A 206 -8.46 5.61 6.93
N ILE A 207 -7.66 4.73 6.31
CA ILE A 207 -7.94 3.30 6.21
C ILE A 207 -8.10 2.68 7.60
N ALA A 208 -7.18 2.94 8.55
CA ALA A 208 -7.29 2.40 9.90
C ALA A 208 -8.58 2.80 10.65
N GLN A 209 -9.12 3.97 10.33
CA GLN A 209 -10.31 4.52 10.98
C GLN A 209 -11.61 4.17 10.26
N ALA A 210 -11.56 4.01 8.94
CA ALA A 210 -12.66 3.48 8.14
C ALA A 210 -12.81 1.96 8.30
N MET A 211 -11.72 1.24 8.63
CA MET A 211 -11.69 -0.22 8.79
C MET A 211 -12.12 -0.77 10.16
N PRO A 212 -13.03 -0.11 10.90
CA PRO A 212 -13.97 -0.86 11.74
C PRO A 212 -15.37 -0.25 11.70
N VAL A 213 -15.98 -0.16 10.52
CA VAL A 213 -17.44 -0.16 10.40
C VAL A 213 -17.78 -1.19 9.34
N THR A 214 -18.26 -2.34 9.82
CA THR A 214 -19.05 -3.29 9.07
C THR A 214 -19.93 -2.56 8.08
N LEU A 215 -19.85 -2.96 6.81
CA LEU A 215 -20.72 -2.58 5.69
C LEU A 215 -22.18 -3.04 5.89
N ASP A 216 -22.72 -2.86 7.09
CA ASP A 216 -24.06 -3.25 7.52
C ASP A 216 -24.92 -2.05 7.94
N SER A 217 -24.44 -0.81 7.80
CA SER A 217 -25.19 0.33 8.36
C SER A 217 -25.30 1.62 7.55
N GLN A 218 -24.82 1.68 6.29
CA GLN A 218 -25.04 2.88 5.45
C GLN A 218 -25.51 2.61 4.01
N ILE A 219 -26.13 1.46 3.77
CA ILE A 219 -27.09 1.32 2.67
C ILE A 219 -28.44 0.99 3.31
N ARG A 220 -29.20 2.04 3.61
CA ARG A 220 -30.66 2.00 3.72
C ARG A 220 -31.22 2.84 2.60
#